data_AF-A0AAN8BSQ9-F1
#
_entry.id   AF-A0AAN8BSQ9-F1
#
_cell.length_a   1.000
_cell.length_b   1.000
_cell.length_c   1.000
_cell.angle_alpha   90.00
_cell.angle_beta   90.00
_cell.angle_gamma   90.00
#
_symmetry.space_group_name_H-M   'P 1'
#
loop_
_entity.id
_entity.type
_entity.pdbx_description
1 polymer ?
#
loop_
_entity_poly.entity_id
_entity_poly.type
_entity_poly.pdbx_seq_one_letter_code
_entity_poly.pdbx_strand_id
1 'polypeptide(L)'
;MKLFPAHPILWSSLLVLFALQIEAEADISDVCQDTMAADDIDVQSSSVQEHHVEMDNIYEKVYCLLYPTNILNCSWSFDTLQQDTQLFVNISICDGDKSVQFPDLSSEEKVGSRSLALHDHKMSLLILHFNITLYDKWTVYTSKYDHNMLEVLSPPQNISASIKDGGLLVTWGLPHSRADNDPFCFEYQLDMGDQETPKEFSEQLSYREPKVDPSSTYRVRMRTRKGSQCVEFSQWSEWSHALTVEQSKLNNLVIVSISLGIPMILLAVLLLLRHQRLSKVLFPPIPRPPQKYKHFLEKNYTFNLFHPTPSAEPAEEITEVEDMEQKTL
;
A
#
# COMPACT_ATOMS: atom_id res chain seq x y z
N MET A 1 67.40 -1.49 75.65
CA MET A 1 66.33 -0.70 76.31
C MET A 1 66.28 0.65 75.61
N LYS A 2 65.22 1.12 74.95
CA LYS A 2 63.84 0.67 74.77
C LYS A 2 63.44 1.03 73.33
N LEU A 3 62.87 0.07 72.60
CA LEU A 3 62.16 0.28 71.35
C LEU A 3 60.79 0.88 71.68
N PHE A 4 60.39 1.95 70.99
CA PHE A 4 59.01 2.45 71.01
C PHE A 4 58.22 1.79 69.87
N PRO A 5 57.03 1.23 70.13
CA PRO A 5 56.18 0.68 69.08
C PRO A 5 55.33 1.79 68.44
N ALA A 6 55.29 1.81 67.11
CA ALA A 6 54.30 2.55 66.35
C ALA A 6 52.96 1.81 66.41
N HIS A 7 51.90 2.50 66.83
CA HIS A 7 50.52 2.01 66.72
C HIS A 7 50.00 2.26 65.30
N PRO A 8 49.45 1.25 64.59
CA PRO A 8 48.63 1.46 63.41
C PRO A 8 47.16 1.24 63.80
N ILE A 9 46.45 2.29 64.20
CA ILE A 9 44.99 2.24 64.35
C ILE A 9 44.46 3.54 63.75
N LEU A 10 44.32 3.58 62.42
CA LEU A 10 43.51 4.57 61.72
C LEU A 10 43.34 4.23 60.22
N TRP A 11 43.31 2.94 59.85
CA TRP A 11 43.17 2.51 58.44
C TRP A 11 42.16 1.38 58.26
N SER A 12 41.14 1.30 59.12
CA SER A 12 40.05 0.31 59.00
C SER A 12 38.66 0.90 58.80
N SER A 13 38.49 2.22 58.89
CA SER A 13 37.18 2.88 58.70
C SER A 13 36.89 3.31 57.26
N LEU A 14 37.88 3.38 56.37
CA LEU A 14 37.65 3.69 54.95
C LEU A 14 37.27 2.46 54.11
N LEU A 15 37.67 1.25 54.53
CA LEU A 15 37.34 0.02 53.81
C LEU A 15 35.91 -0.47 54.08
N VAL A 16 35.29 -0.05 55.20
CA VAL A 16 33.89 -0.39 55.49
C VAL A 16 32.92 0.54 54.74
N LEU A 17 33.34 1.77 54.40
CA LEU A 17 32.55 2.67 53.54
C LEU A 17 32.65 2.28 52.05
N PHE A 18 33.77 1.69 51.61
CA PHE A 18 33.89 1.14 50.26
C PHE A 18 33.21 -0.23 50.10
N ALA A 19 33.06 -1.00 51.18
CA ALA A 19 32.36 -2.29 51.16
C ALA A 19 30.83 -2.18 51.26
N LEU A 20 30.28 -0.99 51.57
CA LEU A 20 28.84 -0.73 51.63
C LEU A 20 28.27 -0.12 50.33
N GLN A 21 29.10 0.03 49.30
CA GLN A 21 28.72 0.57 47.99
C GLN A 21 28.86 -0.44 46.83
N ILE A 22 29.03 -1.72 47.15
CA ILE A 22 29.10 -2.82 46.18
C ILE A 22 28.12 -3.91 46.64
N GLU A 23 26.84 -3.56 46.72
CA GLU A 23 25.74 -4.53 46.90
C GLU A 23 24.41 -3.89 46.46
N ALA A 24 24.41 -3.36 45.23
CA ALA A 24 23.18 -3.08 44.46
C ALA A 24 23.48 -3.07 42.95
N GLU A 25 24.56 -3.71 42.52
CA GLU A 25 24.72 -4.11 41.14
C GLU A 25 24.01 -5.47 41.08
N ALA A 26 22.71 -5.43 40.82
CA ALA A 26 21.97 -6.63 40.50
C ALA A 26 22.75 -7.34 39.40
N ASP A 27 23.19 -8.56 39.68
CA ASP A 27 23.75 -9.47 38.69
C ASP A 27 22.63 -9.78 37.68
N ILE A 28 22.47 -8.92 36.68
CA ILE A 28 21.48 -9.02 35.59
C ILE A 28 21.99 -10.07 34.59
N SER A 29 22.28 -11.27 35.07
CA SER A 29 22.96 -12.31 34.28
C SER A 29 22.01 -13.16 33.41
N ASP A 30 20.69 -12.94 33.39
CA ASP A 30 19.83 -13.76 32.51
C ASP A 30 18.53 -13.09 32.04
N VAL A 31 18.62 -11.87 31.47
CA VAL A 31 17.49 -11.13 30.88
C VAL A 31 16.71 -11.95 29.84
N CYS A 32 17.37 -12.90 29.17
CA CYS A 32 16.81 -13.69 28.08
C CYS A 32 16.17 -15.03 28.53
N GLN A 33 16.20 -15.37 29.82
CA GLN A 33 15.66 -16.62 30.37
C GLN A 33 14.24 -16.52 30.94
N ASP A 34 13.67 -15.31 31.04
CA ASP A 34 12.34 -15.11 31.61
C ASP A 34 11.23 -15.63 30.68
N THR A 35 10.52 -16.64 31.15
CA THR A 35 9.41 -17.37 30.50
C THR A 35 8.09 -16.59 30.44
N MET A 36 8.10 -15.33 30.02
CA MET A 36 6.87 -14.57 29.75
C MET A 36 6.52 -14.61 28.27
N ALA A 37 5.23 -14.53 27.95
CA ALA A 37 4.76 -14.42 26.58
C ALA A 37 5.22 -13.07 25.98
N ALA A 38 5.60 -13.08 24.70
CA ALA A 38 5.83 -11.84 23.97
C ALA A 38 4.53 -11.07 23.80
N ASP A 39 4.62 -9.73 23.75
CA ASP A 39 3.51 -8.75 23.79
C ASP A 39 2.94 -8.43 25.20
N ASP A 40 3.45 -9.07 26.25
CA ASP A 40 3.05 -8.76 27.63
C ASP A 40 3.92 -7.63 28.21
N ILE A 41 3.26 -6.69 28.89
CA ILE A 41 3.90 -5.59 29.62
C ILE A 41 3.92 -5.96 31.09
N ASP A 42 5.11 -5.98 31.68
CA ASP A 42 5.27 -6.20 33.11
C ASP A 42 5.61 -4.90 33.84
N VAL A 43 4.99 -4.70 35.00
CA VAL A 43 5.16 -3.51 35.83
C VAL A 43 5.58 -3.93 37.22
N GLN A 44 6.85 -3.71 37.54
CA GLN A 44 7.40 -3.95 38.86
C GLN A 44 7.53 -2.63 39.62
N SER A 45 7.03 -2.56 40.86
CA SER A 45 7.11 -1.33 41.67
C SER A 45 7.56 -1.60 43.10
N SER A 46 8.13 -0.56 43.73
CA SER A 46 8.58 -0.58 45.13
C SER A 46 7.49 -0.91 46.18
N SER A 47 6.21 -0.82 45.83
CA SER A 47 5.08 -1.23 46.67
C SER A 47 4.50 -2.55 46.16
N VAL A 48 4.88 -3.66 46.79
CA VAL A 48 4.62 -5.04 46.35
C VAL A 48 3.16 -5.30 45.96
N GLN A 49 2.96 -5.66 44.69
CA GLN A 49 2.38 -6.93 44.22
C GLN A 49 2.57 -6.97 42.70
N GLU A 50 3.22 -7.99 42.14
CA GLU A 50 3.22 -8.28 40.70
C GLU A 50 1.76 -8.41 40.27
N HIS A 51 1.23 -7.36 39.65
CA HIS A 51 -0.05 -7.36 39.00
C HIS A 51 0.24 -7.32 37.51
N HIS A 52 -0.14 -8.38 36.80
CA HIS A 52 -0.37 -8.31 35.36
C HIS A 52 -1.47 -7.25 35.16
N VAL A 53 -1.05 -6.03 34.84
CA VAL A 53 -1.97 -4.92 34.58
C VAL A 53 -2.46 -5.09 33.15
N GLU A 54 -3.71 -5.54 33.03
CA GLU A 54 -4.46 -5.51 31.77
C GLU A 54 -4.40 -4.09 31.16
N MET A 55 -4.16 -4.08 29.86
CA MET A 55 -3.83 -2.97 28.97
C MET A 55 -4.95 -1.91 28.94
N ASP A 56 -5.14 -1.10 29.99
CA ASP A 56 -6.19 -0.06 29.92
C ASP A 56 -6.09 1.15 30.87
N ASN A 57 -4.96 1.44 31.53
CA ASN A 57 -4.89 2.70 32.30
C ASN A 57 -3.57 3.45 32.32
N ILE A 58 -2.73 3.24 31.31
CA ILE A 58 -1.60 4.14 31.08
C ILE A 58 -1.51 4.43 29.58
N TYR A 59 -1.66 5.70 29.19
CA TYR A 59 -1.51 6.19 27.80
C TYR A 59 -0.04 6.17 27.34
N GLU A 60 0.72 5.19 27.78
CA GLU A 60 2.11 4.99 27.40
C GLU A 60 2.15 4.25 26.06
N LYS A 61 2.86 4.84 25.10
CA LYS A 61 3.00 4.27 23.76
C LYS A 61 4.45 3.87 23.58
N VAL A 62 4.73 2.59 23.68
CA VAL A 62 6.03 2.00 23.33
C VAL A 62 5.84 1.14 22.09
N TYR A 63 6.67 1.34 21.07
CA TYR A 63 6.71 0.46 19.91
C TYR A 63 8.10 0.40 19.31
N CYS A 64 8.44 -0.74 18.73
CA CYS A 64 9.70 -0.97 18.05
C CYS A 64 9.46 -1.55 16.65
N LEU A 65 10.31 -1.15 15.70
CA LEU A 65 10.22 -1.55 14.30
C LEU A 65 11.60 -1.96 13.78
N LEU A 66 11.69 -3.11 13.13
CA LEU A 66 12.87 -3.63 12.46
C LEU A 66 12.71 -3.47 10.95
N TYR A 67 13.49 -2.54 10.39
CA TYR A 67 13.43 -2.23 8.95
C TYR A 67 14.23 -3.24 8.11
N PRO A 68 13.94 -3.33 6.80
CA PRO A 68 14.69 -4.18 5.86
C PRO A 68 16.20 -3.88 5.81
N THR A 69 16.60 -2.65 6.16
CA THR A 69 18.00 -2.22 6.27
C THR A 69 18.73 -2.72 7.51
N ASN A 70 18.11 -3.61 8.31
CA ASN A 70 18.59 -4.11 9.60
C ASN A 70 18.78 -2.99 10.65
N ILE A 71 17.96 -1.94 10.56
CA ILE A 71 17.90 -0.88 11.57
C ILE A 71 16.69 -1.16 12.46
N LEU A 72 16.93 -1.36 13.75
CA LEU A 72 15.90 -1.41 14.78
C LEU A 72 15.65 0.01 15.27
N ASN A 73 14.40 0.47 15.24
CA ASN A 73 14.01 1.76 15.77
C ASN A 73 12.91 1.59 16.82
N CYS A 74 13.19 1.99 18.04
CA CYS A 74 12.24 1.97 19.15
C CYS A 74 11.86 3.40 19.50
N SER A 75 10.58 3.63 19.75
CA SER A 75 10.05 4.94 20.14
C SER A 75 9.13 4.78 21.34
N TRP A 76 9.16 5.76 22.22
CA TRP A 76 8.34 5.76 23.44
C TRP A 76 7.77 7.14 23.74
N SER A 77 6.60 7.16 24.36
CA SER A 77 5.95 8.37 24.86
C SER A 77 5.33 8.11 26.23
N PHE A 78 5.83 8.80 27.24
CA PHE A 78 5.36 8.77 28.63
C PHE A 78 4.75 10.13 29.03
N ASP A 79 3.65 10.49 28.37
CA ASP A 79 3.02 11.82 28.50
C ASP A 79 2.42 12.07 29.90
N THR A 80 2.13 11.01 30.66
CA THR A 80 1.49 11.04 31.98
C THR A 80 2.47 11.24 33.13
N LEU A 81 3.79 11.11 32.90
CA LEU A 81 4.78 11.21 33.97
C LEU A 81 4.90 12.64 34.51
N GLN A 82 5.20 12.77 35.81
CA GLN A 82 5.38 14.07 36.47
C GLN A 82 6.67 14.76 36.05
N GLN A 83 6.78 16.08 36.24
CA GLN A 83 7.89 16.87 35.71
C GLN A 83 9.25 16.54 36.37
N ASP A 84 9.23 16.02 37.59
CA ASP A 84 10.43 15.64 38.36
C ASP A 84 10.81 14.15 38.22
N THR A 85 10.14 13.41 37.34
CA THR A 85 10.40 11.99 37.12
C THR A 85 11.66 11.78 36.31
N GLN A 86 12.57 10.90 36.76
CA GLN A 86 13.71 10.46 35.97
C GLN A 86 13.35 9.17 35.24
N LEU A 87 13.70 9.10 33.95
CA LEU A 87 13.47 7.94 33.10
C LEU A 87 14.83 7.42 32.58
N PHE A 88 15.06 6.13 32.74
CA PHE A 88 16.19 5.42 32.16
C PHE A 88 15.69 4.27 31.30
N VAL A 89 16.23 4.15 30.09
CA VAL A 89 15.82 3.15 29.12
C VAL A 89 16.99 2.22 28.82
N ASN A 90 16.81 0.93 29.11
CA ASN A 90 17.75 -0.11 28.74
C ASN A 90 17.14 -0.99 27.65
N ILE A 91 17.90 -1.19 26.56
CA ILE A 91 17.50 -2.01 25.42
C ILE A 91 18.41 -3.23 25.37
N SER A 92 17.80 -4.40 25.54
CA SER A 92 18.48 -5.69 25.52
C SER A 92 18.03 -6.51 24.31
N ILE A 93 19.00 -6.99 23.54
CA ILE A 93 18.75 -7.86 22.39
C ILE A 93 19.20 -9.27 22.73
N CYS A 94 18.28 -10.22 22.63
CA CYS A 94 18.53 -11.64 22.86
C CYS A 94 18.74 -12.38 21.53
N ASP A 95 19.82 -13.16 21.46
CA ASP A 95 20.12 -14.15 20.41
C ASP A 95 20.27 -15.52 21.09
N GLY A 96 19.15 -16.19 21.33
CA GLY A 96 19.10 -17.38 22.19
C GLY A 96 19.55 -17.05 23.61
N ASP A 97 20.60 -17.73 24.08
CA ASP A 97 21.16 -17.55 25.43
C ASP A 97 22.13 -16.35 25.54
N LYS A 98 22.44 -15.67 24.43
CA LYS A 98 23.36 -14.52 24.43
C LYS A 98 22.57 -13.22 24.43
N SER A 99 22.87 -12.33 25.37
CA SER A 99 22.36 -10.97 25.38
C SER A 99 23.45 -10.00 24.91
N VAL A 100 23.07 -9.07 24.03
CA VAL A 100 23.84 -7.85 23.78
C VAL A 100 23.06 -6.72 24.40
N GLN A 101 23.57 -6.21 25.54
CA GLN A 101 23.03 -5.02 26.18
C GLN A 101 23.70 -3.79 25.56
N PHE A 102 22.90 -2.84 25.11
CA PHE A 102 23.42 -1.56 24.65
C PHE A 102 23.44 -0.61 25.83
N PRO A 103 24.60 -0.03 26.17
CA PRO A 103 24.76 0.71 27.41
C PRO A 103 23.76 1.87 27.54
N ASP A 104 23.45 2.15 28.80
CA ASP A 104 22.54 3.16 29.32
C ASP A 104 22.76 4.52 28.67
N LEU A 105 21.68 5.16 28.25
CA LEU A 105 21.67 6.61 28.14
C LEU A 105 21.05 7.18 29.42
N SER A 106 21.86 7.97 30.12
CA SER A 106 21.43 8.78 31.24
C SER A 106 20.45 9.86 30.77
N SER A 107 19.26 9.88 31.37
CA SER A 107 18.25 10.94 31.30
C SER A 107 17.75 11.27 29.89
N GLU A 108 17.02 10.35 29.26
CA GLU A 108 16.21 10.71 28.10
C GLU A 108 14.92 11.41 28.50
N GLU A 109 14.43 12.23 27.58
CA GLU A 109 13.15 12.94 27.68
C GLU A 109 11.99 11.93 27.72
N LYS A 110 10.86 12.32 28.32
CA LYS A 110 9.66 11.48 28.42
C LYS A 110 9.15 10.97 27.07
N VAL A 111 9.51 11.66 26.00
CA VAL A 111 9.26 11.28 24.61
C VAL A 111 10.62 11.09 23.96
N GLY A 112 10.89 9.91 23.44
CA GLY A 112 12.21 9.55 22.93
C GLY A 112 12.16 8.52 21.82
N SER A 113 13.27 8.39 21.11
CA SER A 113 13.44 7.37 20.08
C SER A 113 14.90 6.98 19.95
N ARG A 114 15.16 5.69 19.78
CA ARG A 114 16.51 5.16 19.62
C ARG A 114 16.57 4.21 18.44
N SER A 115 17.56 4.43 17.58
CA SER A 115 17.85 3.58 16.42
C SER A 115 19.17 2.85 16.60
N LEU A 116 19.18 1.57 16.25
CA LEU A 116 20.33 0.68 16.37
C LEU A 116 20.50 -0.13 15.08
N ALA A 117 21.72 -0.17 14.55
CA ALA A 117 22.06 -1.01 13.41
C ALA A 117 22.44 -2.42 13.89
N LEU A 118 21.61 -3.41 13.55
CA LEU A 118 21.87 -4.81 13.88
C LEU A 118 22.84 -5.42 12.87
N HIS A 119 23.94 -5.96 13.36
CA HIS A 119 24.95 -6.64 12.55
C HIS A 119 24.85 -8.15 12.78
N ASP A 120 24.40 -8.90 11.77
CA ASP A 120 24.42 -10.38 11.65
C ASP A 120 23.87 -11.23 12.82
N HIS A 121 23.35 -10.61 13.88
CA HIS A 121 22.76 -11.29 15.02
C HIS A 121 21.35 -11.75 14.69
N LYS A 122 21.08 -13.03 14.94
CA LYS A 122 19.76 -13.63 14.78
C LYS A 122 18.93 -13.29 16.02
N MET A 123 18.51 -12.04 16.13
CA MET A 123 17.66 -11.58 17.23
C MET A 123 16.43 -12.48 17.33
N SER A 124 16.22 -13.10 18.49
CA SER A 124 15.03 -13.86 18.81
C SER A 124 14.01 -13.00 19.54
N LEU A 125 14.47 -12.23 20.53
CA LEU A 125 13.64 -11.43 21.42
C LEU A 125 14.28 -10.07 21.67
N LEU A 126 13.47 -9.03 21.71
CA LEU A 126 13.84 -7.69 22.11
C LEU A 126 13.16 -7.35 23.43
N ILE A 127 13.94 -6.87 24.40
CA ILE A 127 13.44 -6.50 25.72
C ILE A 127 13.81 -5.04 25.99
N LEU A 128 12.82 -4.23 26.36
CA LEU A 128 13.00 -2.85 26.77
C LEU A 128 12.62 -2.71 28.24
N HIS A 129 13.56 -2.25 29.06
CA HIS A 129 13.31 -1.90 30.46
C HIS A 129 13.30 -0.38 30.59
N PHE A 130 12.24 0.15 31.16
CA PHE A 130 12.07 1.56 31.49
C PHE A 130 12.09 1.69 33.01
N ASN A 131 13.21 2.15 33.56
CA ASN A 131 13.35 2.42 34.98
C ASN A 131 12.90 3.86 35.25
N ILE A 132 11.77 4.00 35.92
CA ILE A 132 11.12 5.27 36.24
C ILE A 132 11.31 5.52 37.72
N THR A 133 11.92 6.65 38.10
CA THR A 133 12.08 7.04 39.50
C THR A 133 11.39 8.38 39.80
N LEU A 134 10.64 8.42 40.90
CA LEU A 134 9.92 9.60 41.36
C LEU A 134 9.88 9.62 42.89
N TYR A 135 10.49 10.64 43.50
CA TYR A 135 10.51 10.87 44.95
C TYR A 135 10.78 9.58 45.76
N ASP A 136 11.90 8.91 45.47
CA ASP A 136 12.38 7.65 46.09
C ASP A 136 11.52 6.40 45.84
N LYS A 137 10.50 6.49 44.99
CA LYS A 137 9.81 5.33 44.44
C LYS A 137 10.40 5.00 43.07
N TRP A 138 10.55 3.72 42.81
CA TRP A 138 10.92 3.22 41.49
C TRP A 138 9.82 2.31 40.95
N THR A 139 9.63 2.39 39.64
CA THR A 139 8.81 1.50 38.83
C THR A 139 9.64 1.07 37.63
N VAL A 140 9.67 -0.23 37.33
CA VAL A 140 10.24 -0.75 36.09
C VAL A 140 9.09 -1.20 35.21
N TYR A 141 9.06 -0.67 34.00
CA TYR A 141 8.16 -1.12 32.95
C TYR A 141 8.95 -1.93 31.94
N THR A 142 8.52 -3.15 31.68
CA THR A 142 9.20 -4.08 30.78
C THR A 142 8.32 -4.38 29.59
N SER A 143 8.83 -4.14 28.39
CA SER A 143 8.16 -4.48 27.12
C SER A 143 8.98 -5.52 26.36
N LYS A 144 8.31 -6.57 25.88
CA LYS A 144 8.92 -7.72 25.20
C LYS A 144 8.35 -7.88 23.80
N TYR A 145 9.22 -7.91 22.80
CA TYR A 145 8.83 -8.12 21.40
C TYR A 145 9.53 -9.32 20.79
N ASP A 146 8.76 -10.24 20.23
CA ASP A 146 9.29 -11.28 19.35
C ASP A 146 9.81 -10.67 18.06
N HIS A 147 10.89 -11.24 17.52
CA HIS A 147 11.46 -10.82 16.23
C HIS A 147 10.41 -10.71 15.11
N ASN A 148 9.42 -11.61 15.09
CA ASN A 148 8.42 -11.67 14.03
C ASN A 148 7.45 -10.48 14.06
N MET A 149 7.22 -9.89 15.25
CA MET A 149 6.34 -8.74 15.47
C MET A 149 6.99 -7.42 15.06
N LEU A 150 8.31 -7.36 15.14
CA LEU A 150 9.08 -6.15 14.88
C LEU A 150 9.23 -5.85 13.39
N GLU A 151 9.17 -6.88 12.54
CA GLU A 151 9.52 -6.77 11.13
C GLU A 151 8.59 -5.85 10.32
N VAL A 152 9.16 -4.80 9.75
CA VAL A 152 8.52 -3.99 8.70
C VAL A 152 8.88 -4.57 7.34
N LEU A 153 7.87 -4.99 6.58
CA LEU A 153 8.07 -5.57 5.26
C LEU A 153 8.54 -4.52 4.25
N SER A 154 9.24 -4.99 3.21
CA SER A 154 9.44 -4.20 1.99
C SER A 154 8.21 -4.28 1.09
N PRO A 155 7.97 -3.30 0.20
CA PRO A 155 6.96 -3.45 -0.83
C PRO A 155 7.15 -4.75 -1.61
N PRO A 156 6.06 -5.38 -2.09
CA PRO A 156 6.11 -6.67 -2.75
C PRO A 156 6.97 -6.63 -4.02
N GLN A 157 7.65 -7.72 -4.30
CA GLN A 157 8.53 -7.82 -5.47
C GLN A 157 7.74 -8.16 -6.73
N ASN A 158 8.37 -8.05 -7.90
CA ASN A 158 7.81 -8.48 -9.18
C ASN A 158 6.43 -7.88 -9.52
N ILE A 159 6.21 -6.62 -9.13
CA ILE A 159 4.99 -5.89 -9.49
C ILE A 159 5.01 -5.64 -11.00
N SER A 160 3.96 -6.07 -11.68
CA SER A 160 3.77 -5.84 -13.11
C SER A 160 2.35 -5.37 -13.37
N ALA A 161 2.18 -4.49 -14.35
CA ALA A 161 0.87 -3.99 -14.73
C ALA A 161 0.79 -3.90 -16.27
N SER A 162 -0.29 -4.43 -16.84
CA SER A 162 -0.47 -4.48 -18.30
C SER A 162 -1.94 -4.42 -18.68
N ILE A 163 -2.26 -3.77 -19.78
CA ILE A 163 -3.63 -3.72 -20.32
C ILE A 163 -3.83 -4.92 -21.27
N LYS A 164 -4.78 -5.79 -20.95
CA LYS A 164 -5.16 -6.97 -21.75
C LYS A 164 -6.68 -7.06 -21.89
N ASP A 165 -7.14 -7.18 -23.14
CA ASP A 165 -8.56 -7.28 -23.51
C ASP A 165 -9.43 -6.19 -22.86
N GLY A 166 -8.95 -4.95 -22.86
CA GLY A 166 -9.66 -3.79 -22.27
C GLY A 166 -9.65 -3.69 -20.74
N GLY A 167 -8.97 -4.61 -20.04
CA GLY A 167 -8.80 -4.56 -18.59
C GLY A 167 -7.34 -4.39 -18.16
N LEU A 168 -7.11 -3.75 -17.01
CA LEU A 168 -5.78 -3.57 -16.42
C LEU A 168 -5.50 -4.75 -15.50
N LEU A 169 -4.55 -5.60 -15.89
CA LEU A 169 -4.05 -6.71 -15.09
C LEU A 169 -2.82 -6.25 -14.31
N VAL A 170 -2.92 -6.28 -12.98
CA VAL A 170 -1.83 -6.06 -12.05
C VAL A 170 -1.45 -7.40 -11.42
N THR A 171 -0.17 -7.71 -11.35
CA THR A 171 0.35 -8.91 -10.68
C THR A 171 1.51 -8.54 -9.77
N TRP A 172 1.72 -9.31 -8.71
CA TRP A 172 2.83 -9.10 -7.78
C TRP A 172 3.34 -10.44 -7.25
N GLY A 173 4.57 -10.43 -6.78
CA GLY A 173 5.20 -11.56 -6.09
C GLY A 173 4.95 -11.51 -4.59
N LEU A 174 5.19 -12.65 -3.95
CA LEU A 174 5.21 -12.77 -2.51
C LEU A 174 6.28 -11.82 -1.92
N PRO A 175 5.98 -11.06 -0.87
CA PRO A 175 6.97 -10.21 -0.23
C PRO A 175 8.03 -11.07 0.47
N HIS A 176 9.24 -10.51 0.57
CA HIS A 176 10.29 -11.13 1.37
C HIS A 176 10.02 -10.83 2.85
N SER A 177 9.99 -11.89 3.66
CA SER A 177 9.86 -11.83 5.11
C SER A 177 10.92 -12.73 5.74
N ARG A 178 11.42 -12.34 6.92
CA ARG A 178 12.46 -13.05 7.67
C ARG A 178 11.91 -14.29 8.36
N ALA A 179 10.63 -14.26 8.72
CA ALA A 179 10.00 -15.27 9.55
C ALA A 179 8.94 -16.09 8.81
N ASP A 180 8.21 -15.45 7.90
CA ASP A 180 6.99 -15.99 7.30
C ASP A 180 7.20 -16.19 5.80
N ASN A 181 6.87 -17.38 5.30
CA ASN A 181 6.86 -17.66 3.86
C ASN A 181 5.47 -18.03 3.34
N ASP A 182 4.45 -17.99 4.21
CA ASP A 182 3.11 -18.38 3.84
C ASP A 182 2.33 -17.21 3.23
N PRO A 183 1.77 -17.35 2.02
CA PRO A 183 0.90 -16.35 1.40
C PRO A 183 -0.26 -15.85 2.28
N PHE A 184 -0.79 -16.66 3.20
CA PHE A 184 -1.90 -16.23 4.08
C PHE A 184 -1.47 -15.15 5.09
N CYS A 185 -0.17 -15.01 5.35
CA CYS A 185 0.34 -14.01 6.29
C CYS A 185 0.41 -12.60 5.72
N PHE A 186 0.11 -12.39 4.44
CA PHE A 186 0.36 -11.11 3.78
C PHE A 186 -0.90 -10.45 3.28
N GLU A 187 -1.04 -9.19 3.65
CA GLU A 187 -2.06 -8.29 3.14
C GLU A 187 -1.42 -7.26 2.20
N TYR A 188 -2.18 -6.83 1.21
CA TYR A 188 -1.72 -5.93 0.16
C TYR A 188 -2.67 -4.75 0.00
N GLN A 189 -2.10 -3.58 -0.29
CA GLN A 189 -2.85 -2.41 -0.72
C GLN A 189 -2.40 -1.97 -2.09
N LEU A 190 -3.36 -1.82 -3.00
CA LEU A 190 -3.17 -1.39 -4.37
C LEU A 190 -3.76 0.01 -4.55
N ASP A 191 -2.90 0.95 -4.92
CA ASP A 191 -3.30 2.29 -5.34
C ASP A 191 -3.13 2.42 -6.86
N MET A 192 -4.20 2.87 -7.51
CA MET A 192 -4.27 3.09 -8.96
C MET A 192 -4.42 4.58 -9.33
N GLY A 193 -4.27 5.50 -8.36
CA GLY A 193 -4.31 6.95 -8.55
C GLY A 193 -5.71 7.54 -8.73
N ASP A 194 -6.59 6.85 -9.45
CA ASP A 194 -7.95 7.32 -9.75
C ASP A 194 -8.99 6.92 -8.69
N GLN A 195 -8.61 6.09 -7.72
CA GLN A 195 -9.49 5.63 -6.65
C GLN A 195 -9.11 6.33 -5.34
N GLU A 196 -10.07 7.06 -4.75
CA GLU A 196 -9.84 7.77 -3.48
C GLU A 196 -9.42 6.80 -2.35
N THR A 197 -9.85 5.54 -2.43
CA THR A 197 -9.46 4.47 -1.49
C THR A 197 -8.66 3.38 -2.20
N PRO A 198 -7.43 3.07 -1.73
CA PRO A 198 -6.69 1.89 -2.19
C PRO A 198 -7.50 0.61 -2.01
N LYS A 199 -7.32 -0.34 -2.93
CA LYS A 199 -7.95 -1.67 -2.82
C LYS A 199 -7.10 -2.57 -1.93
N GLU A 200 -7.76 -3.32 -1.06
CA GLU A 200 -7.10 -4.28 -0.17
C GLU A 200 -7.26 -5.71 -0.69
N PHE A 201 -6.22 -6.51 -0.56
CA PHE A 201 -6.20 -7.92 -0.96
C PHE A 201 -5.49 -8.77 0.08
N SER A 202 -5.93 -10.01 0.22
CA SER A 202 -5.24 -11.07 0.98
C SER A 202 -5.27 -12.35 0.15
N GLU A 203 -4.27 -13.22 0.34
CA GLU A 203 -4.15 -14.53 -0.35
C GLU A 203 -4.18 -14.47 -1.89
N GLN A 204 -3.99 -13.29 -2.48
CA GLN A 204 -4.10 -13.04 -3.90
C GLN A 204 -2.83 -12.36 -4.42
N LEU A 205 -2.38 -12.77 -5.61
CA LEU A 205 -1.16 -12.27 -6.27
C LEU A 205 -1.42 -11.56 -7.60
N SER A 206 -2.70 -11.37 -7.94
CA SER A 206 -3.09 -10.66 -9.16
C SER A 206 -4.46 -10.03 -9.04
N TYR A 207 -4.65 -8.87 -9.64
CA TYR A 207 -5.92 -8.17 -9.69
C TYR A 207 -6.20 -7.69 -11.12
N ARG A 208 -7.46 -7.79 -11.56
CA ARG A 208 -7.88 -7.28 -12.87
C ARG A 208 -8.97 -6.22 -12.69
N GLU A 209 -8.67 -5.00 -13.12
CA GLU A 209 -9.66 -3.93 -13.24
C GLU A 209 -10.33 -4.01 -14.62
N PRO A 210 -11.62 -4.34 -14.71
CA PRO A 210 -12.31 -4.48 -16.00
C PRO A 210 -12.64 -3.16 -16.70
N LYS A 211 -12.75 -2.05 -15.96
CA LYS A 211 -13.16 -0.75 -16.51
C LYS A 211 -11.96 0.18 -16.64
N VAL A 212 -11.29 0.08 -17.78
CA VAL A 212 -10.14 0.92 -18.12
C VAL A 212 -10.55 1.94 -19.19
N ASP A 213 -10.34 3.22 -18.91
CA ASP A 213 -10.43 4.30 -19.89
C ASP A 213 -9.21 4.23 -20.82
N PRO A 214 -9.42 4.04 -22.13
CA PRO A 214 -8.34 3.96 -23.11
C PRO A 214 -7.51 5.23 -23.28
N SER A 215 -8.04 6.36 -22.82
CA SER A 215 -7.37 7.66 -22.90
C SER A 215 -6.56 7.99 -21.65
N SER A 216 -6.74 7.24 -20.56
CA SER A 216 -6.13 7.47 -19.27
C SER A 216 -4.78 6.78 -19.12
N THR A 217 -3.95 7.38 -18.28
CA THR A 217 -2.65 6.83 -17.87
C THR A 217 -2.76 6.33 -16.45
N TYR A 218 -2.55 5.03 -16.25
CA TYR A 218 -2.71 4.40 -14.94
C TYR A 218 -1.41 4.43 -14.16
N ARG A 219 -1.45 4.95 -12.93
CA ARG A 219 -0.31 4.95 -12.01
C ARG A 219 -0.57 3.93 -10.92
N VAL A 220 0.14 2.81 -10.99
CA VAL A 220 -0.04 1.67 -10.10
C VAL A 220 1.09 1.61 -9.09
N ARG A 221 0.78 1.60 -7.80
CA ARG A 221 1.75 1.33 -6.72
C ARG A 221 1.14 0.41 -5.68
N MET A 222 1.99 -0.31 -4.98
CA MET A 222 1.57 -1.32 -4.03
C MET A 222 2.39 -1.30 -2.75
N ARG A 223 1.76 -1.65 -1.63
CA ARG A 223 2.43 -1.88 -0.35
C ARG A 223 1.86 -3.11 0.33
N THR A 224 2.55 -3.61 1.34
CA THR A 224 2.19 -4.85 2.02
C THR A 224 2.45 -4.75 3.52
N ARG A 225 1.76 -5.58 4.30
CA ARG A 225 2.00 -5.78 5.73
C ARG A 225 1.77 -7.23 6.09
N LYS A 226 2.15 -7.62 7.31
CA LYS A 226 1.67 -8.89 7.88
C LYS A 226 0.21 -8.75 8.28
N GLY A 227 -0.60 -9.75 7.95
CA GLY A 227 -1.99 -9.83 8.35
C GLY A 227 -2.13 -10.22 9.82
N SER A 228 -3.27 -9.87 10.42
CA SER A 228 -3.56 -10.12 11.83
C SER A 228 -3.59 -11.61 12.21
N GLN A 229 -3.66 -12.50 11.22
CA GLN A 229 -3.61 -13.96 11.40
C GLN A 229 -2.21 -14.45 11.80
N CYS A 230 -1.15 -13.70 11.49
CA CYS A 230 0.23 -14.08 11.78
C CYS A 230 0.86 -13.18 12.83
N VAL A 231 0.54 -11.88 12.80
CA VAL A 231 1.01 -10.90 13.78
C VAL A 231 -0.13 -9.92 14.05
N GLU A 232 -0.50 -9.75 15.31
CA GLU A 232 -1.62 -8.88 15.71
C GLU A 232 -1.44 -7.42 15.26
N PHE A 233 -0.23 -6.90 15.45
CA PHE A 233 0.14 -5.53 15.06
C PHE A 233 1.27 -5.53 14.03
N SER A 234 1.00 -5.02 12.83
CA SER A 234 1.99 -4.86 11.77
C SER A 234 1.83 -3.53 11.04
N GLN A 235 2.96 -2.89 10.74
CA GLN A 235 2.98 -1.66 9.95
C GLN A 235 2.97 -1.94 8.45
N TRP A 236 2.32 -1.05 7.72
CA TRP A 236 2.39 -1.02 6.26
C TRP A 236 3.81 -0.71 5.80
N SER A 237 4.28 -1.44 4.79
CA SER A 237 5.49 -1.08 4.07
C SER A 237 5.36 0.29 3.43
N GLU A 238 6.50 0.86 3.07
CA GLU A 238 6.52 1.94 2.09
C GLU A 238 5.83 1.53 0.79
N TRP A 239 5.32 2.52 0.06
CA TRP A 239 4.77 2.29 -1.26
C TRP A 239 5.88 1.88 -2.22
N SER A 240 5.58 0.92 -3.10
CA SER A 240 6.45 0.60 -4.22
C SER A 240 6.62 1.81 -5.14
N HIS A 241 7.65 1.77 -5.98
CA HIS A 241 7.72 2.67 -7.12
C HIS A 241 6.46 2.56 -7.97
N ALA A 242 5.94 3.71 -8.39
CA ALA A 242 4.73 3.77 -9.22
C ALA A 242 5.06 3.33 -10.65
N LEU A 243 4.36 2.32 -11.12
CA LEU A 243 4.38 1.87 -12.51
C LEU A 243 3.35 2.67 -13.30
N THR A 244 3.78 3.23 -14.42
CA THR A 244 2.89 3.96 -15.31
C THR A 244 2.53 3.06 -16.49
N VAL A 245 1.23 2.81 -16.68
CA VAL A 245 0.72 1.99 -17.78
C VAL A 245 -0.15 2.87 -18.67
N GLU A 246 0.24 2.94 -19.93
CA GLU A 246 -0.52 3.63 -20.97
C GLU A 246 -1.06 2.60 -21.95
N GLN A 247 -2.29 2.80 -22.42
CA GLN A 247 -2.78 2.04 -23.55
C GLN A 247 -2.05 2.53 -24.80
N SER A 248 -1.49 1.60 -25.57
CA SER A 248 -0.87 1.94 -26.84
C SER A 248 -1.91 2.60 -27.75
N LYS A 249 -1.73 3.90 -27.99
CA LYS A 249 -2.49 4.59 -29.03
C LYS A 249 -2.18 3.87 -30.33
N LEU A 250 -3.23 3.47 -31.06
CA LEU A 250 -3.07 2.92 -32.41
C LEU A 250 -2.10 3.82 -33.16
N ASN A 251 -1.01 3.24 -33.67
CA ASN A 251 0.04 4.02 -34.31
C ASN A 251 -0.62 4.88 -35.41
N ASN A 252 -0.42 6.20 -35.35
CA ASN A 252 -1.00 7.13 -36.32
C ASN A 252 -0.69 6.69 -37.75
N LEU A 253 0.47 6.07 -37.99
CA LEU A 253 0.83 5.48 -39.27
C LEU A 253 -0.11 4.34 -39.70
N VAL A 254 -0.51 3.47 -38.76
CA VAL A 254 -1.45 2.37 -39.01
C VAL A 254 -2.83 2.94 -39.34
N ILE A 255 -3.30 3.94 -38.58
CA ILE A 255 -4.58 4.61 -38.84
C ILE A 255 -4.56 5.26 -40.24
N VAL A 256 -3.49 5.98 -40.59
CA VAL A 256 -3.31 6.59 -41.93
C VAL A 256 -3.25 5.51 -43.01
N SER A 257 -2.54 4.40 -42.78
CA SER A 257 -2.44 3.31 -43.75
C SER A 257 -3.78 2.62 -44.02
N ILE A 258 -4.62 2.43 -42.99
CA ILE A 258 -5.96 1.84 -43.12
C ILE A 258 -6.89 2.82 -43.83
N SER A 259 -6.91 4.08 -43.38
CA SER A 259 -7.79 5.12 -43.92
C SER A 259 -7.49 5.49 -45.36
N LEU A 260 -6.24 5.43 -45.81
CA LEU A 260 -5.86 5.71 -47.20
C LEU A 260 -5.77 4.44 -48.06
N GLY A 261 -5.32 3.33 -47.47
CA GLY A 261 -5.12 2.06 -48.18
C GLY A 261 -6.43 1.39 -48.58
N ILE A 262 -7.42 1.32 -47.68
CA ILE A 262 -8.71 0.68 -48.00
C ILE A 262 -9.43 1.38 -49.17
N PRO A 263 -9.60 2.72 -49.18
CA PRO A 263 -10.24 3.41 -50.31
C PRO A 263 -9.47 3.26 -51.62
N MET A 264 -8.13 3.29 -51.57
CA MET A 264 -7.29 3.14 -52.76
C MET A 264 -7.40 1.75 -53.39
N ILE A 265 -7.41 0.69 -52.56
CA ILE A 265 -7.63 -0.69 -53.02
C ILE A 265 -9.03 -0.82 -53.59
N LEU A 266 -10.06 -0.30 -52.90
CA LEU A 266 -11.44 -0.34 -53.38
C LEU A 266 -11.58 0.36 -54.74
N LEU A 267 -10.96 1.53 -54.89
CA LEU A 267 -10.95 2.29 -56.13
C LEU A 267 -10.25 1.51 -57.25
N ALA A 268 -9.09 0.90 -56.97
CA ALA A 268 -8.37 0.08 -57.95
C ALA A 268 -9.20 -1.11 -58.42
N VAL A 269 -9.88 -1.82 -57.50
CA VAL A 269 -10.79 -2.93 -57.83
C VAL A 269 -11.96 -2.45 -58.68
N LEU A 270 -12.59 -1.32 -58.34
CA LEU A 270 -13.67 -0.72 -59.13
C LEU A 270 -13.22 -0.35 -60.55
N LEU A 271 -12.02 0.23 -60.67
CA LEU A 271 -11.43 0.57 -61.97
C LEU A 271 -11.10 -0.69 -62.79
N LEU A 272 -10.59 -1.76 -62.17
CA LEU A 272 -10.33 -3.04 -62.83
C LEU A 272 -11.61 -3.71 -63.32
N LEU A 273 -12.66 -3.76 -62.49
CA LEU A 273 -13.98 -4.29 -62.88
C LEU A 273 -14.58 -3.51 -64.05
N ARG A 274 -14.41 -2.19 -64.06
CA ARG A 274 -14.83 -1.32 -65.17
C ARG A 274 -14.00 -1.57 -66.43
N HIS A 275 -12.67 -1.67 -66.30
CA HIS A 275 -11.76 -1.87 -67.43
C HIS A 275 -11.96 -3.24 -68.10
N GLN A 276 -12.07 -4.31 -67.32
CA GLN A 276 -12.30 -5.66 -67.84
C GLN A 276 -13.72 -5.88 -68.38
N ARG A 277 -14.58 -4.84 -68.36
CA ARG A 277 -16.00 -4.91 -68.76
C ARG A 277 -16.76 -6.06 -68.10
N LEU A 278 -16.30 -6.54 -66.95
CA LEU A 278 -16.97 -7.58 -66.16
C LEU A 278 -18.34 -7.09 -65.70
N SER A 279 -18.54 -5.78 -65.60
CA SER A 279 -19.86 -5.18 -65.40
C SER A 279 -20.87 -5.57 -66.49
N LYS A 280 -20.45 -5.78 -67.74
CA LYS A 280 -21.34 -6.23 -68.83
C LYS A 280 -21.67 -7.73 -68.77
N VAL A 281 -20.85 -8.52 -68.05
CA VAL A 281 -21.06 -9.95 -67.83
C VAL A 281 -21.94 -10.16 -66.59
N LEU A 282 -21.66 -9.43 -65.50
CA LEU A 282 -22.43 -9.47 -64.25
C LEU A 282 -23.77 -8.71 -64.35
N PHE A 283 -23.82 -7.64 -65.14
CA PHE A 283 -25.03 -6.86 -65.43
C PHE A 283 -25.18 -6.74 -66.96
N PRO A 284 -25.67 -7.79 -67.63
CA PRO A 284 -25.95 -7.72 -69.06
C PRO A 284 -26.92 -6.56 -69.33
N PRO A 285 -26.75 -5.83 -70.45
CA PRO A 285 -27.67 -4.77 -70.81
C PRO A 285 -29.09 -5.34 -70.89
N ILE A 286 -30.04 -4.72 -70.17
CA ILE A 286 -31.45 -5.11 -70.18
C ILE A 286 -31.88 -5.20 -71.66
N PRO A 287 -32.34 -6.37 -72.13
CA PRO A 287 -32.70 -6.56 -73.52
C PRO A 287 -33.74 -5.52 -73.91
N ARG A 288 -33.41 -4.71 -74.93
CA ARG A 288 -34.34 -3.70 -75.42
C ARG A 288 -35.56 -4.41 -76.00
N PRO A 289 -36.79 -4.00 -75.64
CA PRO A 289 -37.98 -4.60 -76.22
C PRO A 289 -37.95 -4.40 -77.75
N PRO A 290 -38.34 -5.42 -78.53
CA PRO A 290 -38.43 -5.31 -79.98
C PRO A 290 -39.24 -4.08 -80.40
N GLN A 291 -38.84 -3.38 -81.47
CA GLN A 291 -39.48 -2.13 -81.91
C GLN A 291 -41.00 -2.26 -82.10
N LYS A 292 -41.51 -3.45 -82.46
CA LYS A 292 -42.94 -3.76 -82.56
C LYS A 292 -43.73 -3.53 -81.26
N TYR A 293 -43.07 -3.61 -80.09
CA TYR A 293 -43.69 -3.35 -78.79
C TYR A 293 -43.55 -1.90 -78.32
N LYS A 294 -42.64 -1.11 -78.93
CA LYS A 294 -42.45 0.30 -78.59
C LYS A 294 -43.75 1.08 -78.76
N HIS A 295 -44.44 0.86 -79.87
CA HIS A 295 -45.73 1.49 -80.15
C HIS A 295 -46.85 1.08 -79.17
N PHE A 296 -46.83 -0.15 -78.65
CA PHE A 296 -47.83 -0.58 -77.65
C PHE A 296 -47.58 0.03 -76.26
N LEU A 297 -46.31 0.17 -75.87
CA LEU A 297 -45.93 0.81 -74.62
C LEU A 297 -46.16 2.33 -74.66
N GLU A 298 -45.89 2.96 -75.80
CA GLU A 298 -46.05 4.41 -75.99
C GLU A 298 -47.53 4.82 -76.13
N LYS A 299 -48.37 3.97 -76.74
CA LYS A 299 -49.81 4.24 -76.94
C LYS A 299 -50.66 4.07 -75.67
N ASN A 300 -50.21 3.27 -74.70
CA ASN A 300 -50.93 3.03 -73.44
C ASN A 300 -50.74 4.14 -72.39
N TYR A 301 -49.85 5.12 -72.60
CA TYR A 301 -49.74 6.30 -71.71
C TYR A 301 -50.82 7.36 -71.97
N THR A 302 -51.62 7.22 -73.04
CA THR A 302 -52.67 8.19 -73.42
C THR A 302 -54.05 7.90 -72.82
N PHE A 303 -54.21 6.85 -72.01
CA PHE A 303 -55.48 6.58 -71.33
C PHE A 303 -55.36 6.83 -69.81
N ASN A 304 -55.83 8.01 -69.42
CA ASN A 304 -56.39 8.39 -68.12
C ASN A 304 -55.50 8.26 -66.88
N LEU A 305 -54.83 9.36 -66.53
CA LEU A 305 -54.82 9.85 -65.15
C LEU A 305 -55.08 11.37 -65.15
N PHE A 306 -56.32 11.75 -65.45
CA PHE A 306 -56.86 13.00 -64.91
C PHE A 306 -57.31 12.72 -63.48
N HIS A 307 -56.63 13.35 -62.51
CA HIS A 307 -57.34 13.95 -61.39
C HIS A 307 -56.93 15.43 -61.29
N PRO A 308 -57.89 16.34 -61.03
CA PRO A 308 -57.67 17.78 -61.11
C PRO A 308 -56.94 18.28 -59.86
N THR A 309 -56.00 19.20 -60.07
CA THR A 309 -55.37 20.01 -59.02
C THR A 309 -56.42 20.97 -58.43
N PRO A 310 -56.65 21.01 -57.10
CA PRO A 310 -57.28 22.14 -56.47
C PRO A 310 -56.26 23.27 -56.35
N SER A 311 -56.56 24.40 -56.99
CA SER A 311 -55.92 25.69 -56.74
C SER A 311 -56.51 26.29 -55.45
N ALA A 312 -55.66 26.64 -54.49
CA ALA A 312 -55.76 27.83 -53.63
C ALA A 312 -54.62 27.82 -52.59
N GLU A 313 -53.81 28.88 -52.57
CA GLU A 313 -53.06 29.28 -51.37
C GLU A 313 -54.03 29.44 -50.19
N PRO A 314 -53.57 29.11 -48.98
CA PRO A 314 -53.59 30.14 -47.94
C PRO A 314 -52.26 30.24 -47.19
N ALA A 315 -52.02 31.44 -46.70
CA ALA A 315 -50.83 31.92 -46.01
C ALA A 315 -50.45 31.07 -44.79
N GLU A 316 -49.13 30.84 -44.62
CA GLU A 316 -48.56 30.44 -43.34
C GLU A 316 -48.52 31.66 -42.41
N GLU A 317 -49.38 31.65 -41.40
CA GLU A 317 -49.35 32.56 -40.25
C GLU A 317 -48.35 32.02 -39.22
N ILE A 318 -47.27 32.77 -38.98
CA ILE A 318 -46.23 32.45 -38.01
C ILE A 318 -46.77 32.76 -36.62
N THR A 319 -46.96 31.74 -35.78
CA THR A 319 -47.21 31.94 -34.34
C THR A 319 -45.88 31.82 -33.58
N GLU A 320 -45.46 32.96 -33.04
CA GLU A 320 -44.39 33.12 -32.05
C GLU A 320 -44.83 32.43 -30.75
N VAL A 321 -43.98 31.52 -30.24
CA VAL A 321 -44.22 30.87 -28.94
C VAL A 321 -43.49 31.68 -27.87
N GLU A 322 -44.26 32.39 -27.06
CA GLU A 322 -43.79 33.10 -25.88
C GLU A 322 -43.60 32.10 -24.72
N ASP A 323 -42.38 32.04 -24.18
CA ASP A 323 -42.05 31.25 -22.99
C ASP A 323 -42.76 31.82 -21.76
N MET A 324 -43.56 31.00 -21.08
CA MET A 324 -44.05 31.30 -19.74
C MET A 324 -43.28 30.50 -18.69
N GLU A 325 -42.52 31.25 -17.88
CA GLU A 325 -42.12 30.88 -16.53
C GLU A 325 -43.31 30.33 -15.73
N GLN A 326 -43.12 29.20 -15.06
CA GLN A 326 -44.01 28.79 -13.97
C GLN A 326 -43.22 28.56 -12.68
N LYS A 327 -43.39 29.54 -11.79
CA LYS A 327 -42.98 29.55 -10.39
C LYS A 327 -43.85 28.60 -9.56
N THR A 328 -43.16 27.79 -8.76
CA THR A 328 -43.43 27.40 -7.35
C THR A 328 -44.87 27.28 -6.84
N LEU A 329 -45.14 26.12 -6.23
CA LEU A 329 -45.82 26.02 -4.94
C LEU A 329 -45.12 24.98 -4.07
#